data_AF-M3JE52-F1
#
_entry.id   AF-M3JE52-F1
#
_cell.length_a   1.000
_cell.length_b   1.000
_cell.length_c   1.000
_cell.angle_alpha   90.00
_cell.angle_beta   90.00
_cell.angle_gamma   90.00
#
_symmetry.space_group_name_H-M   'P 1'
#
loop_
_entity.id
_entity.type
_entity.pdbx_description
1 polymer ?
#
loop_
_entity_poly.entity_id
_entity_poly.type
_entity_poly.pdbx_seq_one_letter_code
_entity_poly.pdbx_strand_id
1 'polypeptide(L)' 'MTLKEVSELTGIPYQTLLGWNSSKGDYRKNLVRFLKDADRSMLIKYFGEKGAADNKPPLKDEGV' A
#
# COMPACT_ATOMS: atom_id res chain seq x y z
N MET A 1 5.84 -11.74 -6.00
CA MET A 1 6.60 -10.80 -5.15
C MET A 1 6.68 -11.30 -3.70
N THR A 2 7.63 -10.78 -2.92
CA THR A 2 7.78 -11.03 -1.48
C THR A 2 6.81 -10.19 -0.64
N LEU A 3 6.57 -10.57 0.62
CA LEU A 3 5.71 -9.79 1.54
C LEU A 3 6.30 -8.41 1.87
N LYS A 4 7.64 -8.26 1.82
CA LYS A 4 8.30 -6.96 2.02
C LYS A 4 8.00 -6.01 0.86
N GLU A 5 8.17 -6.47 -0.37
CA GLU A 5 7.83 -5.68 -1.57
C GLU A 5 6.35 -5.30 -1.60
N VAL A 6 5.45 -6.22 -1.23
CA VAL A 6 4.02 -5.91 -1.11
C VAL A 6 3.79 -4.83 -0.06
N SER A 7 4.48 -4.90 1.08
CA SER A 7 4.37 -3.89 2.14
C SER A 7 4.80 -2.50 1.66
N GLU A 8 5.94 -2.42 0.98
CA GLU A 8 6.47 -1.17 0.42
C GLU A 8 5.55 -0.58 -0.65
N LEU A 9 5.02 -1.42 -1.54
CA LEU A 9 4.16 -0.96 -2.64
C LEU A 9 2.76 -0.56 -2.19
N THR A 10 2.19 -1.28 -1.21
CA THR A 10 0.79 -1.07 -0.78
C THR A 10 0.65 -0.13 0.41
N GLY A 11 1.74 0.14 1.13
CA GLY A 11 1.71 0.84 2.42
C GLY A 11 1.12 0.02 3.57
N ILE A 12 0.74 -1.25 3.34
CA ILE A 12 0.25 -2.14 4.39
C ILE A 12 1.47 -2.60 5.22
N PRO A 13 1.47 -2.46 6.55
CA PRO A 13 2.60 -2.88 7.36
C PRO A 13 2.96 -4.36 7.18
N TYR A 14 4.25 -4.66 7.09
CA TYR A 14 4.76 -6.02 6.91
C TYR A 14 4.24 -6.99 7.98
N GLN A 15 4.14 -6.56 9.23
CA GLN A 15 3.59 -7.36 10.34
C GLN A 15 2.10 -7.70 10.13
N THR A 16 1.32 -6.78 9.58
CA THR A 16 -0.09 -7.03 9.22
C THR A 16 -0.20 -8.10 8.15
N LEU A 17 0.63 -8.00 7.10
CA LEU A 17 0.68 -9.00 6.02
C LEU A 17 1.13 -10.37 6.52
N LEU A 18 2.09 -10.44 7.45
CA LEU A 18 2.51 -11.68 8.11
C LEU A 18 1.37 -12.32 8.91
N GLY A 19 0.65 -11.52 9.69
CA GLY A 19 -0.51 -11.98 10.45
C GLY A 19 -1.62 -12.53 9.55
N TRP A 20 -1.90 -11.83 8.44
CA TRP A 20 -2.89 -12.26 7.45
C TRP A 20 -2.48 -13.51 6.69
N ASN A 21 -1.21 -13.63 6.34
CA ASN A 21 -0.66 -14.81 5.67
C ASN A 21 -0.74 -16.07 6.56
N SER A 22 -0.69 -15.87 7.88
CA SER A 22 -0.75 -16.92 8.90
C SER A 22 -2.18 -17.26 9.36
N SER A 23 -3.21 -16.54 8.87
CA SER A 23 -4.61 -16.82 9.21
C SER A 23 -5.06 -18.20 8.71
N LYS A 24 -5.88 -18.89 9.52
CA LYS A 24 -6.47 -20.19 9.20
C LYS A 24 -7.65 -20.05 8.21
N GLY A 25 -7.33 -19.77 6.95
CA GLY A 25 -8.26 -19.96 5.83
C GLY A 25 -9.24 -18.81 5.55
N ASP A 26 -9.08 -17.66 6.19
CA ASP A 26 -9.96 -16.51 5.93
C ASP A 26 -9.60 -15.76 4.65
N TYR A 27 -10.49 -14.85 4.23
CA TYR A 27 -10.28 -13.93 3.11
C TYR A 27 -8.93 -13.18 3.17
N ARG A 28 -8.39 -12.95 4.37
CA ARG A 28 -7.10 -12.29 4.60
C ARG A 28 -5.93 -13.05 3.97
N LYS A 29 -5.92 -14.39 4.07
CA LYS A 29 -4.88 -15.21 3.45
C LYS A 29 -4.99 -15.17 1.92
N ASN A 30 -6.21 -15.20 1.39
CA ASN A 30 -6.47 -15.08 -0.04
C ASN A 30 -6.08 -13.70 -0.57
N LEU A 31 -6.35 -12.63 0.20
CA LEU A 31 -5.96 -11.27 -0.13
C LEU A 31 -4.43 -11.13 -0.18
N VAL A 32 -3.70 -11.69 0.79
CA VAL A 32 -2.23 -11.68 0.75
C VAL A 32 -1.69 -12.44 -0.46
N ARG A 33 -2.27 -13.60 -0.79
CA ARG A 33 -1.90 -14.35 -2.01
C ARG A 33 -2.14 -13.51 -3.26
N PHE A 34 -3.33 -12.92 -3.39
CA PHE A 34 -3.66 -12.04 -4.50
C PHE A 34 -2.67 -10.89 -4.66
N LEU A 35 -2.35 -10.17 -3.57
CA LEU A 35 -1.40 -9.06 -3.61
C LEU A 35 0.02 -9.50 -4.00
N LYS A 36 0.45 -10.70 -3.60
CA LYS A 36 1.76 -11.24 -3.98
C LYS A 36 1.86 -11.62 -5.46
N ASP A 37 0.74 -12.02 -6.04
CA ASP A 37 0.62 -12.52 -7.41
C ASP A 37 0.18 -11.42 -8.40
N ALA A 38 -0.31 -10.29 -7.89
CA ALA A 38 -0.67 -9.12 -8.68
C ALA A 38 0.52 -8.54 -9.45
N ASP A 39 0.23 -7.98 -10.62
CA ASP A 39 1.24 -7.27 -11.40
C ASP A 39 1.76 -6.04 -10.63
N ARG A 40 3.08 -5.86 -10.64
CA ARG A 40 3.74 -4.78 -9.90
C ARG A 40 3.28 -3.40 -10.37
N SER A 41 3.09 -3.20 -11.68
CA SER A 41 2.65 -1.92 -12.24
C SER A 41 1.23 -1.57 -11.80
N MET A 42 0.38 -2.58 -11.62
CA MET A 42 -0.96 -2.40 -11.07
C MET A 42 -0.91 -2.00 -9.60
N LEU A 43 -0.08 -2.64 -8.78
CA LEU A 43 0.08 -2.22 -7.38
C LEU A 43 0.60 -0.79 -7.26
N ILE A 44 1.57 -0.39 -8.08
CA ILE A 44 2.06 0.99 -8.14
C ILE A 44 0.94 1.95 -8.55
N LYS A 45 0.15 1.60 -9.57
CA LYS A 45 -0.97 2.43 -10.03
C LYS A 45 -2.01 2.71 -8.94
N TYR A 46 -2.35 1.71 -8.13
CA TYR A 46 -3.42 1.82 -7.14
C TYR A 46 -2.96 2.27 -5.76
N PHE A 47 -1.71 1.98 -5.39
CA PHE A 47 -1.19 2.24 -4.04
C PHE A 47 0.02 3.19 -4.03
N GLY A 48 0.65 3.45 -5.17
CA GLY A 48 1.83 4.31 -5.30
C GLY A 48 1.56 5.81 -5.17
N GLU A 49 0.30 6.25 -5.08
CA GLU A 49 -0.04 7.65 -4.81
C GLU A 49 -0.11 7.94 -3.30
N LYS A 50 1.06 8.05 -2.67
CA LYS A 50 1.21 8.74 -1.37
C LYS A 50 2.53 9.52 -1.35
N GLY A 51 2.53 10.66 -2.04
CA GLY A 51 3.71 11.53 -2.09
C GLY A 51 3.53 12.94 -2.66
N ALA A 52 2.33 13.38 -3.07
CA ALA A 52 2.14 14.72 -3.65
C ALA A 52 1.02 15.58 -3.04
N ALA A 53 0.26 15.08 -2.05
CA ALA A 53 -0.82 15.86 -1.42
C ALA A 53 -0.41 16.57 -0.11
N ASP A 54 0.65 16.12 0.57
CA ASP A 54 1.03 16.63 1.91
C ASP A 54 2.22 17.61 1.91
N ASN A 55 2.64 18.10 0.74
CA ASN A 55 3.66 19.15 0.59
C ASN A 55 3.17 20.33 -0.27
N LYS A 56 1.89 20.72 -0.14
CA LYS A 56 1.49 22.06 -0.57
C LYS A 56 1.88 23.04 0.54
N PRO A 57 2.79 24.01 0.33
CA PRO A 57 2.95 25.11 1.27
C PRO A 57 1.59 25.78 1.49
N PRO A 58 1.28 26.32 2.68
CA PRO A 58 0.11 27.17 2.82
C PRO A 58 0.17 28.24 1.73
N LEU A 59 -0.86 28.33 0.91
CA LEU A 59 -1.03 29.44 0.00
C LEU A 59 -0.91 30.69 0.88
N LYS A 60 0.13 31.50 0.65
CA LYS A 60 0.19 32.82 1.27
C LYS A 60 -1.02 33.56 0.71
N ASP A 61 -1.97 33.90 1.57
CA ASP A 61 -2.97 34.92 1.29
C ASP A 61 -2.23 36.24 1.05
N GLU A 62 -1.87 36.48 -0.21
CA GLU A 62 -1.50 37.81 -0.69
C GLU A 62 -2.80 38.56 -1.01
N GLY A 63 -3.31 39.23 0.01
CA GLY A 63 -3.98 40.54 -0.08
C GLY A 63 -5.35 40.64 -0.75
N VAL A 64 -6.32 41.13 0.04
CA VAL A 64 -6.98 42.44 -0.18
C VAL A 64 -7.14 43.14 1.16
#